data_AF-A0A2D6N8Y3-F1
#
_entry.id   AF-A0A2D6N8Y3-F1
#
_cell.length_a   1.000
_cell.length_b   1.000
_cell.length_c   1.000
_cell.angle_alpha   90.00
_cell.angle_beta   90.00
_cell.angle_gamma   90.00
#
_symmetry.space_group_name_H-M   'P 1'
#
loop_
_entity.id
_entity.type
_entity.pdbx_description
1 polymer ?
#
loop_
_entity_poly.entity_id
_entity_poly.type
_entity_poly.pdbx_seq_one_letter_code
_entity_poly.pdbx_strand_id
1 'polypeptide(L)'
;MNTEYSATLVSLDTLRVGQRAVLVRVTSAGPVRRRMVDMGLLPGVELTVERLAPLGDPMEVRVKGYHLALRKSEARTITVAPAATSVDEVVANDYPGLDRAARGLLRRWTSLLAASRSRFEAE
;
A
#
# COMPACT_ATOMS: atom_id res chain seq x y z
N MET A 1 16.45 -22.95 -10.62
CA MET A 1 16.61 -21.61 -10.03
C MET A 1 15.36 -20.81 -10.35
N ASN A 2 14.30 -20.96 -9.56
CA ASN A 2 13.14 -20.07 -9.64
C ASN A 2 13.04 -19.44 -8.26
N THR A 3 13.55 -18.21 -8.13
CA THR A 3 13.28 -17.40 -6.97
C THR A 3 11.81 -17.06 -7.02
N GLU A 4 10.98 -17.82 -6.32
CA GLU A 4 9.59 -17.49 -6.05
C GLU A 4 9.58 -16.23 -5.19
N TYR A 5 9.56 -15.08 -5.85
CA TYR A 5 9.23 -13.82 -5.24
C TYR A 5 7.72 -13.87 -4.96
N SER A 6 7.36 -14.20 -3.72
CA SER A 6 5.98 -14.14 -3.24
C SER A 6 5.54 -12.68 -3.17
N ALA A 7 5.25 -12.08 -4.31
CA ALA A 7 4.65 -10.75 -4.36
C ALA A 7 3.23 -10.86 -3.80
N THR A 8 3.04 -10.49 -2.54
CA THR A 8 1.72 -10.46 -1.90
C THR A 8 0.85 -9.45 -2.63
N LEU A 9 -0.03 -9.95 -3.49
CA LEU A 9 -1.03 -9.15 -4.19
C LEU A 9 -2.18 -8.83 -3.23
N VAL A 10 -2.55 -7.55 -3.17
CA VAL A 10 -3.66 -7.08 -2.34
C VAL A 10 -4.64 -6.28 -3.18
N SER A 11 -5.84 -6.03 -2.66
CA SER A 11 -6.80 -5.14 -3.31
C SER A 11 -6.51 -3.68 -2.97
N LEU A 12 -6.79 -2.77 -3.91
CA LEU A 12 -6.54 -1.34 -3.72
C LEU A 12 -7.28 -0.76 -2.50
N ASP A 13 -8.46 -1.28 -2.15
CA ASP A 13 -9.25 -0.80 -1.01
C ASP A 13 -8.64 -1.11 0.37
N THR A 14 -7.65 -2.01 0.43
CA THR A 14 -6.92 -2.34 1.66
C THR A 14 -5.72 -1.44 1.91
N LEU A 15 -5.32 -0.64 0.91
CA LEU A 15 -4.23 0.31 1.07
C LEU A 15 -4.65 1.47 1.97
N ARG A 16 -3.71 1.88 2.82
CA ARG A 16 -3.85 3.05 3.69
C ARG A 16 -3.37 4.31 2.97
N VAL A 17 -3.85 5.46 3.45
CA VAL A 17 -3.36 6.77 3.03
C VAL A 17 -1.84 6.85 3.17
N GLY A 18 -1.17 7.34 2.13
CA GLY A 18 0.29 7.42 2.01
C GLY A 18 0.95 6.21 1.37
N GLN A 19 0.27 5.07 1.26
CA GLN A 19 0.87 3.88 0.65
C GLN A 19 0.92 3.99 -0.88
N ARG A 20 2.03 3.47 -1.43
CA ARG A 20 2.27 3.34 -2.87
C ARG A 20 2.12 1.89 -3.30
N ALA A 21 1.56 1.69 -4.47
CA ALA A 21 1.45 0.37 -5.07
C ALA A 21 1.50 0.45 -6.59
N VAL A 22 1.78 -0.69 -7.21
CA VAL A 22 1.75 -0.86 -8.66
C VAL A 22 0.49 -1.61 -9.04
N LEU A 23 -0.27 -1.09 -10.01
CA LEU A 23 -1.44 -1.76 -10.53
C LEU A 23 -1.04 -3.03 -11.26
N VAL A 24 -1.55 -4.18 -10.83
CA VAL A 24 -1.24 -5.48 -11.45
C VAL A 24 -2.35 -5.89 -12.41
N ARG A 25 -3.61 -5.79 -11.97
CA ARG A 25 -4.76 -6.09 -12.83
C ARG A 25 -6.03 -5.41 -12.36
N VAL A 26 -6.96 -5.25 -13.29
CA VAL A 26 -8.33 -4.80 -13.03
C VAL A 26 -9.28 -5.95 -13.35
N THR A 27 -10.03 -6.39 -12.35
CA THR A 27 -10.98 -7.52 -12.44
C THR A 27 -12.43 -7.06 -12.63
N SER A 28 -12.68 -5.75 -12.79
CA SER A 28 -14.01 -5.23 -13.09
C SER A 28 -14.48 -5.69 -14.48
N ALA A 29 -15.79 -5.83 -14.65
CA ALA A 29 -16.40 -6.24 -15.91
C ALA A 29 -17.13 -5.08 -16.60
N GLY A 30 -17.32 -5.20 -17.91
CA GLY A 30 -18.20 -4.33 -18.69
C GLY A 30 -17.75 -2.86 -18.78
N PRO A 31 -18.69 -1.89 -18.72
CA PRO A 31 -18.40 -0.46 -18.92
C PRO A 31 -17.40 0.12 -17.91
N VAL A 32 -17.38 -0.41 -16.68
CA VAL A 32 -16.52 0.08 -15.59
C VAL A 32 -15.05 -0.14 -15.93
N ARG A 33 -14.70 -1.34 -16.40
CA ARG A 33 -13.32 -1.66 -16.82
C ARG A 33 -12.87 -0.77 -17.95
N ARG A 34 -13.72 -0.55 -18.95
CA ARG A 34 -13.39 0.29 -20.11
C ARG A 34 -13.12 1.73 -19.67
N ARG A 35 -14.01 2.30 -18.85
CA ARG A 35 -13.80 3.64 -18.27
C ARG A 35 -12.50 3.73 -17.47
N MET A 36 -12.16 2.73 -16.65
CA MET A 36 -10.90 2.71 -15.90
C MET A 36 -9.68 2.74 -16.82
N VAL A 37 -9.69 1.91 -17.86
CA VAL A 37 -8.63 1.86 -18.87
C VAL A 37 -8.53 3.18 -19.64
N ASP A 38 -9.65 3.76 -20.05
CA ASP A 38 -9.70 5.06 -20.73
C ASP A 38 -9.18 6.19 -19.82
N MET A 39 -9.41 6.09 -18.51
CA MET A 39 -8.85 6.98 -17.49
C MET A 39 -7.38 6.67 -17.16
N GLY A 40 -6.74 5.71 -17.81
CA GLY A 40 -5.30 5.43 -17.65
C GLY A 40 -4.91 4.44 -16.55
N LEU A 41 -5.88 3.74 -15.93
CA LEU A 41 -5.62 2.63 -14.99
C LEU A 41 -5.22 1.36 -15.76
N LEU A 42 -3.97 1.34 -16.20
CA LEU A 42 -3.35 0.23 -16.91
C LEU A 42 -2.44 -0.59 -15.99
N PRO A 43 -2.25 -1.90 -16.24
CA PRO A 43 -1.24 -2.69 -15.55
C PRO A 43 0.16 -2.05 -15.65
N GLY A 44 0.91 -2.09 -14.56
CA GLY A 44 2.23 -1.46 -14.43
C GLY A 44 2.20 0.01 -14.02
N VAL A 45 1.02 0.63 -13.89
CA VAL A 45 0.92 2.02 -13.45
C VAL A 45 1.11 2.12 -11.94
N GLU A 46 1.99 3.00 -11.51
CA GLU A 46 2.15 3.37 -10.10
C GLU A 46 1.01 4.26 -9.63
N LEU A 47 0.52 3.95 -8.43
CA LEU A 47 -0.53 4.69 -7.77
C LEU A 47 -0.22 4.90 -6.28
N THR A 48 -0.69 6.02 -5.75
CA THR A 48 -0.52 6.39 -4.34
C THR A 48 -1.88 6.73 -3.76
N VAL A 49 -2.23 6.16 -2.61
CA VAL A 49 -3.45 6.57 -1.90
C VAL A 49 -3.19 7.90 -1.22
N GLU A 50 -3.88 8.95 -1.63
CA GLU A 50 -3.67 10.28 -1.05
C GLU A 50 -4.65 10.58 0.07
N ARG A 51 -5.93 10.21 -0.11
CA ARG A 51 -6.97 10.47 0.88
C ARG A 51 -8.07 9.43 0.82
N LEU A 52 -8.78 9.29 1.94
CA LEU A 52 -10.05 8.57 2.03
C LEU A 52 -11.11 9.58 2.46
N ALA A 53 -12.31 9.48 1.90
CA ALA A 53 -13.44 10.27 2.37
C ALA A 53 -13.74 9.98 3.87
N PRO A 54 -14.40 10.90 4.60
CA PRO A 54 -14.69 10.73 6.03
C PRO A 54 -15.46 9.44 6.37
N LEU A 55 -16.30 8.97 5.44
CA LEU A 55 -17.09 7.74 5.56
C LEU A 55 -16.43 6.52 4.88
N GLY A 56 -15.18 6.66 4.43
CA GLY A 56 -14.39 5.58 3.81
C GLY A 56 -14.68 5.31 2.33
N ASP A 57 -15.55 6.08 1.69
CA ASP A 57 -15.85 6.05 0.24
C ASP A 57 -16.26 7.46 -0.23
N PRO A 58 -15.74 8.00 -1.34
CA PRO A 58 -14.71 7.45 -2.25
C PRO A 58 -13.27 7.55 -1.73
N MET A 59 -12.36 6.81 -2.35
CA MET A 59 -10.92 6.92 -2.12
C MET A 59 -10.24 7.75 -3.23
N GLU A 60 -9.35 8.65 -2.85
CA GLU A 60 -8.55 9.44 -3.77
C GLU A 60 -7.18 8.79 -3.97
N VAL A 61 -6.88 8.43 -5.22
CA VAL A 61 -5.59 7.88 -5.62
C VAL A 61 -4.92 8.80 -6.63
N ARG A 62 -3.61 8.97 -6.50
CA ARG A 62 -2.80 9.67 -7.49
C ARG A 62 -2.28 8.69 -8.52
N VAL A 63 -2.56 8.95 -9.79
CA VAL A 63 -2.17 8.13 -10.93
C VAL A 63 -1.51 9.05 -11.96
N LYS A 64 -0.30 8.76 -12.43
CA LYS A 64 0.42 9.55 -13.46
C LYS A 64 0.40 11.08 -13.23
N GLY A 65 0.36 11.52 -11.97
CA GLY A 65 0.37 12.94 -11.62
C GLY A 65 -1.00 13.63 -11.50
N TYR A 66 -2.12 12.94 -11.75
CA TYR A 66 -3.47 13.47 -11.47
C TYR A 66 -4.15 12.67 -10.35
N HIS A 67 -5.19 13.28 -9.76
CA HIS A 67 -6.01 12.67 -8.72
C HIS A 67 -7.21 11.98 -9.36
N LEU A 68 -7.44 10.74 -8.97
CA LEU A 68 -8.57 9.94 -9.41
C LEU A 68 -9.36 9.51 -8.17
N ALA A 69 -10.62 9.92 -8.11
CA ALA A 69 -11.55 9.44 -7.10
C ALA A 69 -12.15 8.12 -7.59
N LEU A 70 -11.92 7.05 -6.83
CA LEU A 70 -12.46 5.72 -7.07
C LEU A 70 -13.45 5.37 -5.97
N ARG A 71 -14.58 4.77 -6.36
CA ARG A 71 -15.46 4.16 -5.35
C ARG A 71 -14.77 2.96 -4.72
N LYS A 72 -15.08 2.66 -3.47
CA LYS A 72 -14.57 1.49 -2.76
C LYS A 72 -14.93 0.19 -3.47
N SER A 73 -16.12 0.13 -4.09
CA SER A 73 -16.53 -1.00 -4.94
C SER A 73 -15.64 -1.17 -6.17
N GLU A 74 -15.22 -0.07 -6.80
CA GLU A 74 -14.30 -0.05 -7.93
C GLU A 74 -12.89 -0.47 -7.48
N ALA A 75 -12.39 0.08 -6.39
CA ALA A 75 -11.08 -0.23 -5.83
C ALA A 75 -10.91 -1.70 -5.43
N ARG A 76 -11.97 -2.34 -4.90
CA ARG A 76 -11.96 -3.79 -4.60
C ARG A 76 -11.66 -4.67 -5.80
N THR A 77 -12.02 -4.22 -6.99
CA THR A 77 -11.77 -4.97 -8.23
C THR A 77 -10.35 -4.78 -8.77
N ILE A 78 -9.58 -3.86 -8.21
CA ILE A 78 -8.22 -3.52 -8.64
C ILE A 78 -7.24 -4.27 -7.73
N THR A 79 -6.43 -5.14 -8.33
CA THR A 79 -5.34 -5.85 -7.66
C THR A 79 -4.05 -5.07 -7.84
N VAL A 80 -3.33 -4.86 -6.74
CA VAL A 80 -2.11 -4.07 -6.68
C VAL A 80 -1.01 -4.82 -5.95
N ALA A 81 0.23 -4.52 -6.30
CA ALA A 81 1.42 -4.96 -5.58
C ALA A 81 1.94 -3.78 -4.75
N PRO A 82 1.92 -3.84 -3.41
CA PRO A 82 2.46 -2.77 -2.57
C PRO A 82 3.94 -2.53 -2.91
N ALA A 83 4.29 -1.27 -3.21
CA ALA A 83 5.68 -0.89 -3.37
C ALA A 83 6.26 -0.73 -1.97
N ALA A 84 7.29 -1.52 -1.63
CA ALA A 84 7.89 -1.60 -0.30
C ALA A 84 8.05 -0.22 0.34
N THR A 85 7.13 0.12 1.24
CA THR A 85 7.11 1.39 1.96
C THR A 85 8.30 1.39 2.92
N SER A 86 9.02 2.49 2.98
CA SER A 86 10.16 2.64 3.89
C SER A 86 9.72 2.44 5.35
N VAL A 87 10.58 1.84 6.17
CA VAL A 87 10.31 1.57 7.60
C VAL A 87 9.94 2.86 8.36
N ASP A 88 10.36 4.04 7.87
CA ASP A 88 9.99 5.35 8.43
C ASP A 88 8.50 5.64 8.30
N GLU A 89 7.92 5.37 7.12
CA GLU A 89 6.50 5.57 6.86
C GLU A 89 5.64 4.54 7.60
N VAL A 90 6.08 3.28 7.73
CA VAL A 90 5.34 2.25 8.47
C VAL A 90 5.23 2.63 9.96
N VAL A 91 6.35 3.02 10.60
CA VAL A 91 6.35 3.42 12.01
C VAL A 91 5.53 4.69 12.24
N ALA A 92 5.58 5.65 11.32
CA ALA A 92 4.76 6.84 11.40
C ALA A 92 3.25 6.56 11.30
N ASN A 93 2.87 5.55 10.49
CA ASN A 93 1.48 5.18 10.27
C ASN A 93 0.89 4.30 11.37
N ASP A 94 1.66 3.38 11.97
CA ASP A 94 1.17 2.53 13.06
C ASP A 94 1.17 3.25 14.43
N TYR A 95 1.93 4.34 14.57
CA TYR A 95 1.96 5.18 15.76
C TYR A 95 1.69 6.66 15.43
N PRO A 96 0.43 7.01 15.05
CA PRO A 96 0.06 8.39 14.78
C PRO A 96 0.25 9.24 16.05
N GLY A 97 1.06 10.30 15.95
CA GLY A 97 1.39 11.20 17.07
C GLY A 97 2.79 11.03 17.65
N LEU A 98 3.58 10.07 17.17
CA LEU A 98 4.95 9.88 17.63
C LEU A 98 5.91 10.92 17.02
N ASP A 99 6.60 11.67 17.87
CA ASP A 99 7.58 12.68 17.47
C ASP A 99 8.83 12.05 16.80
N ARG A 100 9.66 12.88 16.17
CA ARG A 100 10.86 12.41 15.44
C ARG A 100 11.85 11.66 16.33
N ALA A 101 11.92 11.98 17.62
CA ALA A 101 12.84 11.36 18.57
C ALA A 101 12.37 9.95 18.99
N ALA A 102 11.08 9.81 19.29
CA ALA A 102 10.47 8.55 19.65
C ALA A 102 10.41 7.55 18.47
N ARG A 103 10.29 8.05 17.22
CA ARG A 103 10.50 7.20 16.01
C ARG A 103 11.91 6.60 15.95
N GLY A 104 12.92 7.35 16.38
CA GLY A 104 14.31 6.89 16.46
C GLY A 104 14.55 5.82 17.53
N LEU A 105 13.82 5.89 18.66
CA LEU A 105 13.89 4.89 19.72
C LEU A 105 13.21 3.57 19.33
N LEU A 106 12.05 3.62 18.66
CA LEU A 106 11.39 2.40 18.15
C LEU A 106 12.22 1.68 17.08
N ARG A 107 12.97 2.41 16.25
CA ARG A 107 13.95 1.81 15.31
C ARG A 107 15.01 1.00 16.05
N ARG A 108 15.53 1.53 17.16
CA ARG A 108 16.53 0.83 17.98
C ARG A 108 15.92 -0.34 18.75
N TRP A 109 14.71 -0.18 19.28
CA TRP A 109 14.03 -1.23 20.06
C TRP A 109 13.56 -2.42 19.20
N THR A 110 13.05 -2.19 17.99
CA THR A 110 12.71 -3.25 17.03
C THR A 110 13.95 -3.98 16.50
N SER A 111 15.06 -3.27 16.28
CA SER A 111 16.35 -3.87 15.93
C SER A 111 16.89 -4.76 17.08
N LEU A 112 16.71 -4.33 18.33
CA LEU A 112 17.13 -5.10 19.51
C LEU A 112 16.27 -6.36 19.74
N LEU A 113 14.96 -6.32 19.49
CA LEU A 113 14.10 -7.51 19.56
C LEU A 113 14.35 -8.50 18.41
N ALA A 114 14.60 -8.01 17.19
CA ALA A 114 14.98 -8.85 16.06
C ALA A 114 16.35 -9.51 16.28
N ALA A 115 17.31 -8.81 16.87
CA ALA A 115 18.61 -9.37 17.26
C ALA A 115 18.49 -10.35 18.45
N SER A 116 17.60 -10.08 19.40
CA SER A 116 17.36 -10.90 20.61
C SER A 116 16.72 -12.26 20.30
N ARG A 117 15.91 -12.36 19.25
CA ARG A 117 15.26 -13.63 18.87
C ARG A 117 16.23 -14.67 18.29
N SER A 118 17.43 -14.26 17.88
CA SER A 118 18.46 -15.19 17.36
C SER A 118 19.20 -15.99 18.43
N ARG A 119 19.08 -15.64 19.72
CA ARG A 119 19.73 -16.37 20.82
C ARG A 119 18.87 -17.43 21.49
N PHE A 120 17.56 -17.48 21.20
CA PHE A 120 16.64 -18.38 21.91
C PHE A 120 16.26 -19.64 21.10
N GLU A 121 16.76 -19.78 19.87
CA GLU A 121 16.40 -20.88 18.96
C GLU A 121 17.60 -21.79 18.65
N ALA A 122 18.59 -21.81 19.56
CA ALA A 122 19.81 -22.64 19.47
C ALA A 122 20.06 -23.50 20.72
N GLU A 123 19.00 -23.91 21.44
CA GLU A 123 19.04 -24.97 22.45
C GLU A 123 17.99 -26.04 22.18
#